data_AF-A0A848H241-F1
#
_entry.id   AF-A0A848H241-F1
#
_cell.length_a   1.000
_cell.length_b   1.000
_cell.length_c   1.000
_cell.angle_alpha   90.00
_cell.angle_beta   90.00
_cell.angle_gamma   90.00
#
_symmetry.space_group_name_H-M   'P 1'
#
loop_
_entity.id
_entity.type
_entity.pdbx_description
1 polymer ?
#
loop_
_entity_poly.entity_id
_entity_poly.type
_entity_poly.pdbx_seq_one_letter_code
_entity_poly.pdbx_strand_id
1 'polypeptide(L)'
;MTRISLFSALASSPELDARREDYATLAAGLARLMRRCSLRHARREFRAALHAHRVLQVRLRLRVPVRLSAALLSDLSHEVAPYVEPAVRAAALRCLQVAARGHCA
;
A
#
# COMPACT_ATOMS: atom_id res chain seq x y z
N MET A 1 36.67 -19.07 12.19
CA MET A 1 35.22 -19.30 12.07
C MET A 1 34.48 -17.99 12.31
N THR A 2 34.39 -17.17 11.28
CA THR A 2 33.80 -15.83 11.34
C THR A 2 32.29 -15.94 11.13
N ARG A 3 31.53 -15.82 12.22
CA ARG A 3 30.07 -15.64 12.18
C ARG A 3 29.77 -14.28 11.57
N ILE A 4 29.56 -14.25 10.26
CA ILE A 4 29.00 -13.08 9.59
C ILE A 4 27.55 -12.96 10.07
N SER A 5 27.31 -12.01 10.97
CA SER A 5 25.97 -11.56 11.34
C SER A 5 25.27 -11.01 10.09
N LEU A 6 24.49 -11.86 9.42
CA LEU A 6 23.59 -11.53 8.30
C LEU A 6 22.47 -10.53 8.67
N PHE A 7 22.40 -10.08 9.91
CA PHE A 7 21.36 -9.16 10.40
C PHE A 7 21.66 -7.67 10.17
N SER A 8 22.88 -7.29 9.79
CA SER A 8 23.28 -5.87 9.72
C SER A 8 23.25 -5.23 8.32
N ALA A 9 22.98 -5.99 7.26
CA ALA A 9 22.76 -5.42 5.91
C ALA A 9 21.32 -4.89 5.72
N LEU A 10 20.51 -4.91 6.78
CA LEU A 10 19.21 -4.24 6.89
C LEU A 10 19.35 -2.75 7.27
N ALA A 11 20.42 -2.10 6.83
CA ALA A 11 20.34 -0.66 6.60
C ALA A 11 19.31 -0.51 5.47
N SER A 12 18.10 -0.10 5.84
CA SER A 12 16.91 -0.06 5.01
C SER A 12 17.26 0.27 3.55
N SER A 13 17.05 -0.68 2.65
CA SER A 13 17.22 -0.40 1.22
C SER A 13 16.35 0.82 0.90
N PRO A 14 16.88 1.86 0.24
CA PRO A 14 16.11 3.06 -0.07
C PRO A 14 14.83 2.73 -0.86
N GLU A 15 14.84 1.62 -1.62
CA GLU A 15 13.65 1.10 -2.28
C GLU A 15 12.59 0.56 -1.31
N LEU A 16 12.99 -0.10 -0.22
CA LEU A 16 12.07 -0.60 0.80
C LEU A 16 11.47 0.56 1.60
N ASP A 17 12.25 1.59 1.89
CA ASP A 17 11.78 2.80 2.56
C ASP A 17 10.83 3.61 1.67
N ALA A 18 11.20 3.85 0.40
CA ALA A 18 10.33 4.51 -0.56
C ALA A 18 8.99 3.76 -0.75
N ARG A 19 9.02 2.42 -0.81
CA ARG A 19 7.80 1.60 -0.86
C ARG A 19 6.96 1.77 0.40
N ARG A 20 7.59 1.85 1.57
CA ARG A 20 6.89 2.03 2.84
C ARG A 20 6.24 3.40 2.94
N GLU A 21 6.89 4.45 2.47
CA GLU A 21 6.34 5.81 2.38
C GLU A 21 5.14 5.87 1.43
N ASP A 22 5.23 5.20 0.28
CA ASP A 22 4.12 5.10 -0.67
C ASP A 22 2.92 4.38 -0.04
N TYR A 23 3.15 3.25 0.63
CA TYR A 23 2.10 2.52 1.35
C TYR A 23 1.52 3.32 2.52
N ALA A 24 2.32 4.13 3.22
CA ALA A 24 1.85 5.00 4.29
C ALA A 24 0.98 6.14 3.75
N THR A 25 1.40 6.75 2.64
CA THR A 25 0.62 7.76 1.90
C THR A 25 -0.72 7.18 1.46
N LEU A 26 -0.70 5.97 0.88
CA LEU A 26 -1.91 5.26 0.48
C LEU A 26 -2.83 5.01 1.68
N ALA A 27 -2.28 4.47 2.79
CA ALA A 27 -3.05 4.17 3.98
C ALA A 27 -3.71 5.43 4.58
N ALA A 28 -3.01 6.57 4.60
CA ALA A 28 -3.53 7.84 5.07
C ALA A 28 -4.65 8.37 4.18
N GLY A 29 -4.49 8.31 2.86
CA GLY A 29 -5.52 8.71 1.89
C GLY A 29 -6.79 7.87 2.03
N LEU A 30 -6.63 6.55 2.11
CA LEU A 30 -7.75 5.63 2.33
C LEU A 30 -8.43 5.86 3.68
N ALA A 31 -7.67 6.11 4.74
CA ALA A 31 -8.26 6.41 6.06
C ALA A 31 -9.14 7.66 6.02
N ARG A 32 -8.71 8.72 5.32
CA ARG A 32 -9.51 9.95 5.13
C ARG A 32 -10.79 9.65 4.35
N LEU A 33 -10.69 8.89 3.27
CA LEU A 33 -11.86 8.46 2.48
C LEU A 33 -12.84 7.67 3.35
N MET A 34 -12.34 6.68 4.10
CA MET A 34 -13.14 5.81 4.95
C MET A 34 -13.84 6.56 6.10
N ARG A 35 -13.27 7.67 6.60
CA ARG A 35 -13.92 8.53 7.60
C ARG A 35 -15.10 9.33 7.04
N ARG A 36 -15.12 9.59 5.73
CA ARG A 36 -16.18 10.37 5.07
C ARG A 36 -17.35 9.51 4.59
N CYS A 37 -17.20 8.19 4.57
CA CYS A 37 -18.24 7.26 4.14
C CYS A 37 -18.73 6.35 5.28
N SER A 38 -20.02 5.99 5.24
CA SER A 38 -20.51 4.92 6.10
C SER A 38 -19.90 3.57 5.70
N LEU A 39 -19.73 2.66 6.66
CA LEU A 39 -19.18 1.32 6.39
C LEU A 39 -20.02 0.54 5.35
N ARG A 40 -21.34 0.74 5.33
CA ARG A 40 -22.22 0.09 4.35
C ARG A 40 -21.96 0.60 2.94
N HIS A 41 -21.78 1.92 2.77
CA HIS A 41 -21.45 2.52 1.49
C HIS A 41 -20.05 2.10 1.03
N ALA A 42 -19.05 2.13 1.93
CA ALA A 42 -17.71 1.65 1.64
C ALA A 42 -17.67 0.19 1.13
N ARG A 43 -18.47 -0.70 1.71
CA ARG A 43 -18.56 -2.11 1.25
C ARG A 43 -19.22 -2.28 -0.12
N ARG A 44 -20.03 -1.32 -0.56
CA ARG A 44 -20.72 -1.37 -1.85
C ARG A 44 -19.88 -0.74 -2.95
N GLU A 45 -19.25 0.40 -2.67
CA GLU A 45 -18.57 1.22 -3.69
C GLU A 45 -17.04 1.19 -3.63
N PHE A 46 -16.47 0.86 -2.46
CA PHE A 46 -15.03 0.97 -2.19
C PHE A 46 -14.45 -0.35 -1.66
N ARG A 47 -14.71 -1.47 -2.35
CA ARG A 47 -14.34 -2.82 -1.86
C ARG A 47 -12.83 -3.01 -1.83
N ALA A 48 -12.14 -2.71 -2.92
CA ALA A 48 -10.69 -2.82 -3.02
C ALA A 48 -10.01 -1.84 -2.05
N ALA A 49 -10.50 -0.59 -1.99
CA ALA A 49 -10.04 0.43 -1.06
C ALA A 49 -10.18 0.01 0.41
N LEU A 50 -11.34 -0.54 0.80
CA LEU A 50 -11.57 -1.01 2.18
C LEU A 50 -10.67 -2.21 2.51
N HIS A 51 -10.48 -3.15 1.58
CA HIS A 51 -9.61 -4.30 1.77
C HIS A 51 -8.14 -3.86 1.93
N ALA A 52 -7.63 -3.04 1.01
CA ALA A 52 -6.28 -2.51 1.07
C ALA A 52 -6.04 -1.70 2.34
N HIS A 53 -6.98 -0.85 2.75
CA HIS A 53 -6.87 -0.07 3.99
C HIS A 53 -6.65 -0.98 5.20
N ARG A 54 -7.42 -2.06 5.34
CA ARG A 54 -7.28 -3.02 6.44
C ARG A 54 -5.92 -3.71 6.43
N VAL A 55 -5.49 -4.19 5.25
CA VAL A 55 -4.17 -4.84 5.09
C VAL A 55 -3.06 -3.87 5.47
N LEU A 56 -3.09 -2.65 4.94
CA LEU A 56 -2.09 -1.62 5.21
C LEU A 56 -2.07 -1.22 6.68
N GLN A 57 -3.23 -0.98 7.29
CA GLN A 57 -3.33 -0.60 8.70
C GLN A 57 -2.65 -1.63 9.61
N VAL A 58 -2.93 -2.93 9.39
CA VAL A 58 -2.34 -4.01 10.20
C VAL A 58 -0.85 -4.15 9.91
N ARG A 59 -0.46 -4.22 8.64
CA ARG A 59 0.93 -4.51 8.23
C ARG A 59 1.88 -3.37 8.57
N LEU A 60 1.48 -2.12 8.36
CA LEU A 60 2.28 -0.95 8.72
C LEU A 60 2.44 -0.83 10.24
N ARG A 61 1.37 -1.12 11.01
CA ARG A 61 1.43 -1.14 12.48
C ARG A 61 2.40 -2.20 13.00
N LEU A 62 2.36 -3.39 12.41
CA LEU A 62 3.25 -4.51 12.76
C LEU A 62 4.67 -4.36 12.19
N ARG A 63 4.94 -3.29 11.41
CA ARG A 63 6.23 -3.07 10.71
C ARG A 63 6.69 -4.27 9.88
N VAL A 64 5.73 -5.02 9.35
CA VAL A 64 6.00 -6.18 8.48
C VAL A 64 5.88 -5.77 7.02
N PRO A 65 6.56 -6.47 6.09
CA PRO A 65 6.44 -6.19 4.66
C PRO A 65 4.98 -6.21 4.19
N VAL A 66 4.59 -5.16 3.49
CA VAL A 66 3.28 -5.05 2.83
C VAL A 66 3.37 -5.74 1.47
N ARG A 67 2.40 -6.63 1.20
CA ARG A 67 2.20 -7.22 -0.12
C ARG A 67 0.76 -7.01 -0.54
N LEU A 68 0.56 -6.20 -1.58
CA LEU A 68 -0.72 -6.05 -2.27
C LEU A 68 -0.52 -6.57 -3.70
N SER A 69 -1.48 -7.34 -4.22
CA SER A 69 -1.41 -7.84 -5.59
C SER A 69 -1.60 -6.70 -6.59
N ALA A 70 -1.05 -6.86 -7.81
CA ALA A 70 -1.23 -5.88 -8.87
C ALA A 70 -2.72 -5.69 -9.23
N ALA A 71 -3.50 -6.77 -9.24
CA ALA A 71 -4.95 -6.70 -9.46
C ALA A 71 -5.65 -5.82 -8.40
N LEU A 72 -5.36 -6.04 -7.12
CA LEU A 72 -5.95 -5.25 -6.04
C LEU A 72 -5.55 -3.77 -6.12
N LEU A 73 -4.29 -3.47 -6.47
CA LEU A 73 -3.81 -2.10 -6.64
C LEU A 73 -4.44 -1.42 -7.86
N SER A 74 -4.69 -2.16 -8.93
CA SER A 74 -5.42 -1.69 -10.11
C SER A 74 -6.86 -1.34 -9.73
N ASP A 75 -7.60 -2.27 -9.12
CA ASP A 75 -8.99 -2.04 -8.70
C ASP A 75 -9.10 -0.86 -7.75
N LEU A 76 -8.20 -0.79 -6.76
CA LEU A 76 -8.10 0.32 -5.83
C LEU A 76 -7.91 1.66 -6.55
N SER A 77 -7.01 1.71 -7.54
CA SER A 77 -6.72 2.93 -8.28
C SER A 77 -7.95 3.43 -9.05
N HIS A 78 -8.73 2.52 -9.62
CA HIS A 78 -9.99 2.87 -10.30
C HIS A 78 -11.07 3.34 -9.31
N GLU A 79 -11.27 2.62 -8.20
CA GLU A 79 -12.27 2.95 -7.18
C GLU A 79 -12.02 4.35 -6.57
N VAL A 80 -10.77 4.67 -6.25
CA VAL A 80 -10.45 5.88 -5.47
C VAL A 80 -10.06 7.09 -6.31
N ALA A 81 -9.75 6.91 -7.60
CA ALA A 81 -9.29 7.98 -8.50
C ALA A 81 -10.09 9.30 -8.42
N PRO A 82 -11.44 9.29 -8.35
CA PRO A 82 -12.20 10.54 -8.29
C PRO A 82 -12.29 11.15 -6.88
N TYR A 83 -11.87 10.43 -5.83
CA TYR A 83 -12.12 10.82 -4.43
C TYR A 83 -10.86 11.17 -3.62
N VAL A 84 -9.67 10.80 -4.08
CA VAL A 84 -8.41 11.01 -3.35
C VAL A 84 -7.53 12.10 -3.96
N GLU A 85 -6.66 12.67 -3.12
CA GLU A 85 -5.67 13.68 -3.50
C GLU A 85 -4.67 13.12 -4.55
N PRO A 86 -4.12 13.97 -5.44
CA PRO A 86 -3.16 13.56 -6.46
C PRO A 86 -1.95 12.78 -5.92
N ALA A 87 -1.47 13.13 -4.71
CA ALA A 87 -0.37 12.44 -4.06
C ALA A 87 -0.69 10.96 -3.76
N VAL A 88 -1.92 10.66 -3.34
CA VAL A 88 -2.39 9.30 -3.05
C VAL A 88 -2.48 8.48 -4.34
N ARG A 89 -2.96 9.11 -5.43
CA ARG A 89 -2.99 8.49 -6.76
C ARG A 89 -1.60 8.17 -7.27
N ALA A 90 -0.65 9.09 -7.12
CA ALA A 90 0.73 8.88 -7.52
C ALA A 90 1.38 7.73 -6.72
N ALA A 91 1.13 7.66 -5.42
CA ALA A 91 1.58 6.55 -4.58
C ALA A 91 0.98 5.21 -5.03
N ALA A 92 -0.33 5.17 -5.33
CA ALA A 92 -1.00 3.97 -5.84
C ALA A 92 -0.37 3.45 -7.15
N LEU A 93 -0.07 4.37 -8.08
CA LEU A 93 0.57 4.04 -9.35
C LEU A 93 1.99 3.50 -9.17
N ARG A 94 2.80 4.09 -8.27
CA ARG A 94 4.14 3.57 -7.95
C ARG A 94 4.05 2.16 -7.33
N CYS A 95 3.15 1.95 -6.37
CA CYS A 95 2.89 0.62 -5.81
C CYS A 95 2.52 -0.38 -6.90
N LEU A 96 1.65 -0.01 -7.84
CA LEU A 96 1.22 -0.87 -8.95
C LEU A 96 2.38 -1.22 -9.87
N GLN A 97 3.21 -0.25 -10.26
CA GLN A 97 4.39 -0.49 -11.10
C GLN A 97 5.37 -1.47 -10.45
N VAL A 98 5.59 -1.33 -9.14
CA VAL A 98 6.45 -2.27 -8.38
C VAL A 98 5.82 -3.66 -8.34
N ALA A 99 4.52 -3.76 -8.07
CA ALA A 99 3.82 -5.05 -8.02
C ALA A 99 3.79 -5.76 -9.39
N ALA A 100 3.65 -5.01 -10.48
CA ALA A 100 3.68 -5.54 -11.84
C ALA A 100 5.08 -6.07 -12.21
N ARG A 101 6.15 -5.37 -11.84
CA ARG A 101 7.53 -5.82 -12.08
C ARG A 101 7.88 -7.12 -11.34
N GLY A 102 7.32 -7.30 -10.14
CA GLY A 102 7.52 -8.52 -9.34
C GLY A 102 6.83 -9.79 -9.88
N HIS A 103 5.97 -9.68 -10.90
CA HIS A 103 5.35 -10.84 -11.56
C HIS A 103 6.10 -11.30 -12.82
N CYS A 104 7.09 -10.53 -13.28
CA CYS A 104 7.88 -10.84 -14.49
C CYS A 104 9.28 -11.38 -14.17
N ALA A 105 9.59 -11.68 -12.90
CA ALA A 105 10.88 -12.14 -12.42
C ALA A 105 10.81 -13.60 -11.95
#